data_AF-A0A939A353-F1
#
_entry.id   AF-A0A939A353-F1
#
_cell.length_a   1.000
_cell.length_b   1.000
_cell.length_c   1.000
_cell.angle_alpha   90.00
_cell.angle_beta   90.00
_cell.angle_gamma   90.00
#
_symmetry.space_group_name_H-M   'P 1'
#
loop_
_entity.id
_entity.type
_entity.pdbx_description
1 polymer ?
#
loop_
_entity_poly.entity_id
_entity_poly.type
_entity_poly.pdbx_seq_one_letter_code
_entity_poly.pdbx_strand_id
1 'polypeptide(L)'
;MVMGVIILGSGADKSIHRNLFSIQPADAQTITPSDVWQLVYQQLPDFPQENKYISKENGKVAENNTLANRLIRYHIYTKGRAPIYRLDWKLTLADYLGVNEIMYDTTYPGNDALRENPIEGDRKAIKSLTRSQRDALVQVLVNIFNPTSQNTLSPNPNTAPSPTTSTTPQPPQRGGAELLK
;
A
#
# COMPACT_ATOMS: atom_id res chain seq x y z
N MET A 1 57.20 17.65 41.53
CA MET A 1 58.01 18.78 41.04
C MET A 1 57.42 19.19 39.70
N VAL A 2 56.98 20.45 39.59
CA VAL A 2 56.33 21.05 38.41
C VAL A 2 57.33 21.20 37.27
N MET A 3 56.91 20.94 36.02
CA MET A 3 57.32 21.59 34.74
C MET A 3 56.54 20.86 33.63
N GLY A 4 55.95 21.45 32.59
CA GLY A 4 55.96 22.80 32.03
C GLY A 4 55.48 22.65 30.58
N VAL A 5 54.59 23.53 30.12
CA VAL A 5 54.07 23.58 28.74
C VAL A 5 55.05 24.36 27.84
N ILE A 6 55.27 23.90 26.60
CA ILE A 6 55.75 24.74 25.48
C ILE A 6 54.99 24.38 24.18
N ILE A 7 54.66 25.42 23.42
CA ILE A 7 53.80 25.50 22.22
C ILE A 7 54.67 25.63 20.94
N LEU A 8 54.04 25.49 19.75
CA LEU A 8 54.42 25.89 18.37
C LEU A 8 55.23 24.83 17.58
N GLY A 9 55.00 24.51 16.30
CA GLY A 9 54.13 25.04 15.25
C GLY A 9 54.75 24.72 13.86
N SER A 10 53.97 24.22 12.91
CA SER A 10 54.20 24.11 11.44
C SER A 10 53.26 23.01 10.93
N GLY A 11 52.45 23.14 9.88
CA GLY A 11 52.49 24.02 8.73
C GLY A 11 52.24 23.14 7.49
N ALA A 12 51.11 23.40 6.82
CA ALA A 12 50.72 22.92 5.49
C ALA A 12 50.34 21.44 5.33
N ASP A 13 49.04 21.15 5.44
CA ASP A 13 48.40 20.15 4.58
C ASP A 13 47.18 20.77 3.90
N LYS A 14 47.29 21.03 2.60
CA LYS A 14 46.16 21.38 1.74
C LYS A 14 45.31 20.12 1.57
N SER A 15 44.34 19.92 2.45
CA SER A 15 43.27 18.96 2.22
C SER A 15 42.38 19.46 1.07
N ILE A 16 42.51 18.79 -0.07
CA ILE A 16 41.64 18.96 -1.22
C ILE A 16 40.23 18.53 -0.79
N HIS A 17 39.35 19.50 -0.59
CA HIS A 17 37.91 19.27 -0.42
C HIS A 17 37.34 18.74 -1.74
N ARG A 18 37.41 17.42 -1.93
CA ARG A 18 36.69 16.73 -2.99
C ARG A 18 35.21 16.76 -2.57
N ASN A 19 34.40 17.47 -3.36
CA ASN A 19 32.94 17.42 -3.28
C ASN A 19 32.50 15.94 -3.36
N LEU A 20 32.31 15.33 -2.20
CA LEU A 20 31.68 14.04 -2.07
C LEU A 20 30.19 14.26 -2.34
N PHE A 21 29.72 13.59 -3.39
CA PHE A 21 28.33 13.40 -3.76
C PHE A 21 27.39 13.60 -2.57
N SER A 22 26.63 14.70 -2.59
CA SER A 22 25.48 14.86 -1.70
C SER A 22 24.43 13.85 -2.17
N ILE A 23 24.52 12.63 -1.63
CA ILE A 23 23.42 11.67 -1.66
C ILE A 23 22.40 12.28 -0.70
N GLN A 24 21.46 13.05 -1.23
CA GLN A 24 20.29 13.43 -0.45
C GLN A 24 19.62 12.12 -0.05
N PRO A 25 19.38 11.89 1.25
CA PRO A 25 18.59 10.74 1.67
C PRO A 25 17.24 10.85 0.96
N ALA A 26 16.89 9.84 0.18
CA ALA A 26 15.50 9.69 -0.23
C ALA A 26 14.70 9.44 1.06
N ASP A 27 13.82 10.36 1.42
CA ASP A 27 12.83 10.12 2.45
C ASP A 27 11.93 8.97 1.97
N ALA A 28 12.30 7.75 2.32
CA ALA A 28 11.40 6.61 2.29
C ALA A 28 10.37 6.87 3.40
N GLN A 29 9.35 7.68 3.11
CA GLN A 29 8.23 7.90 4.01
C GLN A 29 7.57 6.54 4.26
N THR A 30 7.93 5.90 5.37
CA THR A 30 7.27 4.71 5.86
C THR A 30 5.88 5.13 6.32
N ILE A 31 4.94 5.10 5.37
CA ILE A 31 3.52 5.32 5.65
C ILE A 31 3.10 4.29 6.70
N THR A 32 2.81 4.75 7.92
CA THR A 32 2.34 3.89 9.01
C THR A 32 0.92 3.42 8.67
N PRO A 33 0.68 2.10 8.50
CA PRO A 33 -0.65 1.59 8.11
C PRO A 33 -1.81 2.06 8.99
N SER A 34 -1.52 2.43 10.23
CA SER A 34 -2.48 2.94 11.23
C SER A 34 -3.15 4.26 10.85
N ASP A 35 -2.53 5.10 10.01
CA ASP A 35 -3.02 6.46 9.68
C ASP A 35 -3.39 6.62 8.19
N VAL A 36 -3.42 5.53 7.44
CA VAL A 36 -3.66 5.56 5.98
C VAL A 36 -5.14 5.55 5.66
N TRP A 37 -5.96 5.05 6.57
CA TRP A 37 -7.39 4.88 6.37
C TRP A 37 -8.10 6.21 6.13
N GLN A 38 -7.61 7.34 6.68
CA GLN A 38 -8.16 8.66 6.41
C GLN A 38 -8.07 9.02 4.92
N LEU A 39 -6.97 8.66 4.25
CA LEU A 39 -6.80 8.91 2.81
C LEU A 39 -7.81 8.14 1.96
N VAL A 40 -8.23 6.95 2.42
CA VAL A 40 -9.30 6.18 1.77
C VAL A 40 -10.60 6.98 1.80
N TYR A 41 -11.01 7.50 2.96
CA TYR A 41 -12.25 8.30 3.05
C TYR A 41 -12.15 9.67 2.40
N GLN A 42 -10.95 10.25 2.28
CA GLN A 42 -10.76 11.47 1.48
C GLN A 42 -11.00 11.21 -0.02
N GLN A 43 -10.58 10.06 -0.54
CA GLN A 43 -10.75 9.71 -1.96
C GLN A 43 -12.08 9.00 -2.26
N LEU A 44 -12.68 8.36 -1.25
CA LEU A 44 -13.97 7.65 -1.33
C LEU A 44 -14.86 8.08 -0.15
N PRO A 45 -15.42 9.30 -0.18
CA PRO A 45 -16.20 9.84 0.94
C PRO A 45 -17.45 9.01 1.25
N ASP A 46 -18.03 8.34 0.25
CA ASP A 46 -19.21 7.49 0.40
C ASP A 46 -18.88 6.05 0.84
N PHE A 47 -17.60 5.73 1.07
CA PHE A 47 -17.21 4.40 1.54
C PHE A 47 -17.78 4.16 2.96
N PRO A 48 -18.36 2.98 3.25
CA PRO A 48 -18.90 2.70 4.58
C PRO A 48 -17.85 2.84 5.69
N GLN A 49 -18.20 3.50 6.78
CA GLN A 49 -17.29 3.70 7.91
C GLN A 49 -17.25 2.52 8.88
N GLU A 50 -18.38 1.85 9.14
CA GLU A 50 -18.52 0.77 10.14
C GLU A 50 -17.76 1.04 11.45
N ASN A 51 -17.87 2.25 12.01
CA ASN A 51 -17.14 2.70 13.22
C ASN A 51 -18.04 2.84 14.45
N LYS A 52 -19.19 2.15 14.47
CA LYS A 52 -20.17 2.17 15.57
C LYS A 52 -19.78 1.31 16.79
N TYR A 53 -18.63 0.65 16.74
CA TYR A 53 -18.22 -0.34 17.74
C TYR A 53 -17.68 0.28 19.02
N ILE A 54 -17.96 -0.36 20.16
CA ILE A 54 -17.56 0.12 21.48
C ILE A 54 -16.20 -0.47 21.86
N SER A 55 -15.27 0.39 22.27
CA SER A 55 -13.96 0.01 22.81
C SER A 55 -14.09 -0.71 24.15
N LYS A 56 -13.31 -1.78 24.32
CA LYS A 56 -13.15 -2.47 25.62
C LYS A 56 -12.42 -1.59 26.64
N GLU A 57 -11.47 -0.78 26.19
CA GLU A 57 -10.58 0.01 27.05
C GLU A 57 -11.33 1.10 27.81
N ASN A 58 -12.10 1.92 27.11
CA ASN A 58 -12.72 3.12 27.68
C ASN A 58 -14.26 3.12 27.61
N GLY A 59 -14.86 2.09 27.02
CA GLY A 59 -16.32 1.97 26.90
C GLY A 59 -16.98 2.97 25.95
N LYS A 60 -16.20 3.75 25.19
CA LYS A 60 -16.68 4.71 24.20
C LYS A 60 -16.66 4.11 22.79
N VAL A 61 -17.33 4.78 21.85
CA VAL A 61 -17.25 4.44 20.43
C VAL A 61 -15.80 4.57 19.95
N ALA A 62 -15.31 3.56 19.25
CA ALA A 62 -13.95 3.53 18.71
C ALA A 62 -13.93 4.19 17.32
N GLU A 63 -13.99 5.52 17.29
CA GLU A 63 -14.17 6.32 16.05
C GLU A 63 -13.13 6.01 14.96
N ASN A 64 -11.88 5.76 15.36
CA ASN A 64 -10.78 5.45 14.45
C ASN A 64 -10.77 3.99 13.98
N ASN A 65 -11.59 3.13 14.59
CA ASN A 65 -11.75 1.73 14.21
C ASN A 65 -12.81 1.64 13.10
N THR A 66 -12.43 2.09 11.91
CA THR A 66 -13.26 2.10 10.70
C THR A 66 -13.09 0.83 9.87
N LEU A 67 -13.99 0.60 8.91
CA LEU A 67 -13.89 -0.47 7.91
C LEU A 67 -12.56 -0.37 7.14
N ALA A 68 -12.18 0.81 6.67
CA ALA A 68 -10.93 1.00 5.93
C ALA A 68 -9.71 0.64 6.80
N ASN A 69 -9.70 1.06 8.07
CA ASN A 69 -8.63 0.72 9.02
C ASN A 69 -8.53 -0.81 9.19
N ARG A 70 -9.63 -1.47 9.52
CA ARG A 70 -9.66 -2.93 9.70
C ARG A 70 -9.29 -3.69 8.43
N LEU A 71 -9.76 -3.25 7.26
CA LEU A 71 -9.43 -3.85 5.97
C LEU A 71 -7.94 -3.78 5.66
N ILE A 72 -7.32 -2.61 5.88
CA ILE A 72 -5.87 -2.41 5.68
C ILE A 72 -5.08 -3.28 6.67
N ARG A 73 -5.46 -3.27 7.96
CA ARG A 73 -4.79 -4.10 8.98
C ARG A 73 -4.95 -5.59 8.70
N TYR A 74 -6.12 -6.03 8.24
CA TYR A 74 -6.37 -7.41 7.86
C TYR A 74 -5.45 -7.83 6.70
N HIS A 75 -5.37 -7.01 5.65
CA HIS A 75 -4.50 -7.27 4.51
C HIS A 75 -3.03 -7.39 4.89
N ILE A 76 -2.51 -6.40 5.62
CA ILE A 76 -1.08 -6.28 5.92
C ILE A 76 -0.67 -7.21 7.06
N TYR A 77 -1.40 -7.20 8.18
CA TYR A 77 -0.96 -7.88 9.41
C TYR A 77 -1.59 -9.24 9.61
N THR A 78 -2.87 -9.43 9.28
CA THR A 78 -3.53 -10.74 9.43
C THR A 78 -3.16 -11.68 8.28
N LYS A 79 -3.04 -11.16 7.06
CA LYS A 79 -2.78 -11.96 5.85
C LYS A 79 -1.36 -11.83 5.29
N GLY A 80 -0.57 -10.85 5.73
CA GLY A 80 0.81 -10.69 5.26
C GLY A 80 0.91 -10.33 3.77
N ARG A 81 -0.11 -9.70 3.20
CA ARG A 81 -0.14 -9.35 1.77
C ARG A 81 0.52 -8.01 1.51
N ALA A 82 1.11 -7.85 0.31
CA ALA A 82 1.85 -6.66 -0.03
C ALA A 82 0.87 -5.58 -0.57
N PRO A 83 0.79 -4.41 0.09
CA PRO A 83 -0.24 -3.41 -0.23
C PRO A 83 0.01 -2.68 -1.56
N ILE A 84 1.17 -2.88 -2.19
CA ILE A 84 1.54 -2.29 -3.48
C ILE A 84 0.91 -3.03 -4.68
N TYR A 85 0.40 -4.25 -4.49
CA TYR A 85 -0.11 -5.07 -5.59
C TYR A 85 -1.64 -5.09 -5.65
N ARG A 86 -2.18 -4.80 -6.84
CA ARG A 86 -3.62 -4.83 -7.10
C ARG A 86 -4.25 -6.21 -6.87
N LEU A 87 -3.54 -7.29 -7.22
CA LEU A 87 -4.04 -8.65 -7.06
C LEU A 87 -4.28 -8.98 -5.58
N ASP A 88 -3.35 -8.61 -4.71
CA ASP A 88 -3.43 -8.89 -3.29
C ASP A 88 -4.65 -8.23 -2.63
N TRP A 89 -5.00 -7.02 -3.05
CA TRP A 89 -6.23 -6.35 -2.61
C TRP A 89 -7.49 -7.06 -3.12
N LYS A 90 -7.46 -7.59 -4.34
CA LYS A 90 -8.59 -8.38 -4.87
C LYS A 90 -8.78 -9.69 -4.11
N LEU A 91 -7.69 -10.36 -3.72
CA LEU A 91 -7.74 -11.53 -2.85
C LEU A 91 -8.32 -11.16 -1.48
N THR A 92 -7.94 -10.02 -0.91
CA THR A 92 -8.58 -9.51 0.32
C THR A 92 -10.07 -9.34 0.16
N LEU A 93 -10.54 -8.68 -0.90
CA LEU A 93 -11.99 -8.54 -1.11
C LEU A 93 -12.67 -9.89 -1.33
N ALA A 94 -12.01 -10.85 -1.95
CA ALA A 94 -12.53 -12.21 -2.12
C ALA A 94 -12.70 -12.95 -0.76
N ASP A 95 -11.85 -12.68 0.23
CA ASP A 95 -12.02 -13.20 1.59
C ASP A 95 -13.29 -12.65 2.24
N TYR A 96 -13.51 -11.33 2.15
CA TYR A 96 -14.72 -10.67 2.69
C TYR A 96 -16.00 -11.14 1.99
N LEU A 97 -15.90 -11.50 0.72
CA LEU A 97 -17.01 -12.08 -0.06
C LEU A 97 -17.21 -13.58 0.20
N GLY A 98 -16.31 -14.23 0.95
CA GLY A 98 -16.38 -15.65 1.29
C GLY A 98 -16.02 -16.59 0.13
N VAL A 99 -15.23 -16.13 -0.84
CA VAL A 99 -14.89 -16.89 -2.05
C VAL A 99 -13.39 -17.14 -2.24
N ASN A 100 -12.58 -16.86 -1.21
CA ASN A 100 -11.14 -17.15 -1.22
C ASN A 100 -10.70 -17.86 0.08
N GLU A 101 -10.46 -17.13 1.18
CA GLU A 101 -10.07 -17.73 2.46
C GLU A 101 -11.12 -17.54 3.56
N ILE A 102 -11.16 -18.48 4.50
CA ILE A 102 -11.95 -18.34 5.73
C ILE A 102 -11.32 -17.26 6.59
N MET A 103 -12.12 -16.26 6.98
CA MET A 103 -11.72 -15.27 7.98
C MET A 103 -12.19 -15.73 9.35
N TYR A 104 -11.27 -15.79 10.31
CA TYR A 104 -11.53 -16.24 11.67
C TYR A 104 -11.76 -15.06 12.61
N ASP A 105 -12.82 -15.14 13.41
CA ASP A 105 -13.18 -14.10 14.38
C ASP A 105 -12.02 -13.79 15.33
N THR A 106 -11.33 -14.83 15.81
CA THR A 106 -10.27 -14.70 16.83
C THR A 106 -9.07 -13.87 16.38
N THR A 107 -8.80 -13.81 15.07
CA THR A 107 -7.66 -13.07 14.49
C THR A 107 -8.08 -11.84 13.71
N TYR A 108 -9.39 -11.55 13.65
CA TYR A 108 -9.90 -10.43 12.91
C TYR A 108 -9.57 -9.09 13.61
N PRO A 109 -9.12 -8.05 12.87
CA PRO A 109 -8.83 -6.75 13.46
C PRO A 109 -10.02 -6.19 14.25
N GLY A 110 -9.78 -5.87 15.53
CA GLY A 110 -10.80 -5.38 16.44
C GLY A 110 -11.34 -6.43 17.42
N ASN A 111 -11.08 -7.72 17.21
CA ASN A 111 -11.49 -8.78 18.14
C ASN A 111 -10.98 -8.55 19.58
N ASP A 112 -9.74 -8.10 19.72
CA ASP A 112 -9.08 -7.82 20.99
C ASP A 112 -9.51 -6.47 21.60
N ALA A 113 -9.69 -5.44 20.77
CA ALA A 113 -9.94 -4.07 21.21
C ALA A 113 -11.43 -3.68 21.37
N LEU A 114 -12.35 -4.37 20.67
CA LEU A 114 -13.77 -4.03 20.63
C LEU A 114 -14.60 -5.04 21.42
N ARG A 115 -15.71 -4.57 22.02
CA ARG A 115 -16.62 -5.43 22.79
C ARG A 115 -17.35 -6.45 21.91
N GLU A 116 -17.59 -6.09 20.66
CA GLU A 116 -18.19 -6.94 19.64
C GLU A 116 -17.21 -7.07 18.47
N ASN A 117 -17.11 -8.27 17.91
CA ASN A 117 -16.26 -8.50 16.74
C ASN A 117 -16.92 -7.91 15.48
N PRO A 118 -16.24 -7.00 14.75
CA PRO A 118 -16.84 -6.31 13.62
C PRO A 118 -16.93 -7.13 12.32
N ILE A 119 -16.36 -8.34 12.28
CA ILE A 119 -16.19 -9.14 11.06
C ILE A 119 -17.46 -9.30 10.21
N GLU A 120 -18.61 -9.60 10.83
CA GLU A 120 -19.84 -9.84 10.07
C GLU A 120 -20.43 -8.55 9.51
N GLY A 121 -20.35 -7.45 10.27
CA GLY A 121 -20.72 -6.12 9.80
C GLY A 121 -19.88 -5.69 8.59
N ASP A 122 -18.58 -5.94 8.66
CA ASP A 122 -17.65 -5.58 7.58
C ASP A 122 -17.85 -6.43 6.32
N ARG A 123 -18.09 -7.74 6.47
CA ARG A 123 -18.47 -8.61 5.34
C ARG A 123 -19.73 -8.10 4.67
N LYS A 124 -20.74 -7.74 5.44
CA LYS A 124 -21.99 -7.18 4.92
C LYS A 124 -21.75 -5.86 4.17
N ALA A 125 -20.92 -4.98 4.72
CA ALA A 125 -20.58 -3.71 4.09
C ALA A 125 -19.81 -3.90 2.76
N ILE A 126 -18.84 -4.83 2.69
CA ILE A 126 -18.12 -5.12 1.45
C ILE A 126 -19.01 -5.83 0.42
N LYS A 127 -19.94 -6.68 0.88
CA LYS A 127 -20.89 -7.39 0.02
C LYS A 127 -21.94 -6.45 -0.58
N SER A 128 -22.32 -5.37 0.11
CA SER A 128 -23.28 -4.39 -0.41
C SER A 128 -22.69 -3.50 -1.51
N LEU A 129 -21.36 -3.42 -1.61
CA LEU A 129 -20.70 -2.67 -2.69
C LEU A 129 -21.01 -3.30 -4.06
N THR A 130 -21.17 -2.44 -5.05
CA THR A 130 -21.16 -2.85 -6.46
C THR A 130 -19.75 -3.27 -6.89
N ARG A 131 -19.66 -3.97 -8.03
CA ARG A 131 -18.36 -4.31 -8.64
C ARG A 131 -17.51 -3.07 -8.89
N SER A 132 -18.11 -1.99 -9.40
CA SER A 132 -17.41 -0.73 -9.68
C SER A 132 -16.86 -0.08 -8.40
N GLN A 133 -17.63 -0.08 -7.30
CA GLN A 133 -17.16 0.44 -6.01
C GLN A 133 -16.01 -0.38 -5.44
N ARG A 134 -16.04 -1.72 -5.58
CA ARG A 134 -14.92 -2.58 -5.19
C ARG A 134 -13.66 -2.31 -6.03
N ASP A 135 -13.82 -2.14 -7.34
CA ASP A 135 -12.68 -1.79 -8.21
C ASP A 135 -12.10 -0.41 -7.87
N ALA A 136 -12.95 0.58 -7.55
CA ALA A 136 -12.52 1.90 -7.09
C ALA A 136 -11.77 1.84 -5.75
N LEU A 137 -12.27 1.07 -4.78
CA LEU A 137 -11.59 0.82 -3.50
C LEU A 137 -10.20 0.22 -3.71
N VAL A 138 -10.09 -0.81 -4.55
CA VAL A 138 -8.80 -1.43 -4.87
C VAL A 138 -7.85 -0.41 -5.51
N GLN A 139 -8.33 0.41 -6.44
CA GLN A 139 -7.50 1.42 -7.09
C GLN A 139 -6.97 2.45 -6.10
N VAL A 140 -7.83 2.95 -5.21
CA VAL A 140 -7.45 3.92 -4.17
C VAL A 140 -6.41 3.32 -3.23
N LEU A 141 -6.62 2.09 -2.75
CA LEU A 141 -5.66 1.41 -1.88
C LEU A 141 -4.29 1.27 -2.56
N VAL A 142 -4.24 0.78 -3.81
CA VAL A 142 -2.97 0.65 -4.55
C VAL A 142 -2.29 2.01 -4.73
N ASN A 143 -3.04 3.06 -5.11
CA ASN A 143 -2.47 4.39 -5.32
C ASN A 143 -1.83 4.94 -4.04
N ILE A 144 -2.48 4.75 -2.90
CA ILE A 144 -1.97 5.24 -1.61
C ILE A 144 -0.66 4.55 -1.24
N PHE A 145 -0.54 3.24 -1.46
CA PHE A 145 0.66 2.48 -1.11
C PHE A 145 1.73 2.46 -2.21
N ASN A 146 1.40 2.91 -3.43
CA ASN A 146 2.32 2.95 -4.58
C ASN A 146 2.19 4.28 -5.37
N PRO A 147 2.60 5.42 -4.76
CA PRO A 147 2.43 6.74 -5.36
C PRO A 147 3.30 6.95 -6.61
N THR A 148 4.45 6.29 -6.72
CA THR A 148 5.37 6.44 -7.87
C THR A 148 4.80 5.88 -9.17
N SER A 149 3.91 4.89 -9.11
CA SER A 149 3.23 4.34 -10.29
C SER A 149 2.15 5.26 -10.87
N GLN A 150 1.75 6.33 -10.17
CA GLN A 150 0.83 7.34 -10.71
C GLN A 150 1.52 8.25 -11.73
N ASN A 151 2.85 8.42 -11.64
CA ASN A 151 3.59 9.32 -12.51
C ASN A 151 3.81 8.77 -13.93
N THR A 152 3.41 7.53 -14.21
CA THR A 152 3.54 6.88 -15.52
C THR A 152 2.22 6.79 -16.30
N LEU A 153 1.11 7.31 -15.76
CA LEU A 153 -0.22 7.20 -16.38
C LEU A 153 -0.88 8.53 -16.78
N SER A 154 -0.19 9.66 -16.71
CA SER A 154 -0.67 10.88 -17.39
C SER A 154 -0.22 10.88 -18.86
N PRO A 155 -1.13 10.74 -19.85
CA PRO A 155 -0.78 11.08 -21.22
C PRO A 155 -0.62 12.60 -21.27
N ASN A 156 0.60 13.07 -21.55
CA ASN A 156 0.82 14.45 -21.95
C ASN A 156 -0.07 14.74 -23.17
N PRO A 157 -0.97 15.75 -23.17
CA PRO A 157 -1.84 16.04 -24.31
C PRO A 157 -1.10 16.49 -25.59
N ASN A 158 0.23 16.62 -25.55
CA ASN A 158 1.00 17.29 -26.60
C ASN A 158 2.00 16.42 -27.37
N THR A 159 1.78 15.10 -27.42
CA THR A 159 2.48 14.26 -28.41
C THR A 159 1.46 13.47 -29.21
N ALA A 160 1.06 14.02 -30.36
CA ALA A 160 0.31 13.26 -31.35
C ALA A 160 1.13 12.04 -31.77
N PRO A 161 0.59 10.80 -31.68
CA PRO A 161 1.25 9.65 -32.29
C PRO A 161 1.11 9.76 -33.82
N SER A 162 2.25 9.78 -34.52
CA SER A 162 2.30 9.48 -35.96
C SER A 162 1.71 8.08 -36.21
N PRO A 163 0.93 7.87 -37.27
CA PRO A 163 0.34 6.56 -37.53
C PRO A 163 1.42 5.62 -38.09
N THR A 164 1.78 4.58 -37.33
CA THR A 164 2.58 3.45 -37.82
C THR A 164 1.75 2.18 -37.89
N THR A 165 1.42 1.80 -39.13
CA THR A 165 1.18 0.46 -39.68
C THR A 165 0.45 -0.59 -38.83
N SER A 166 -0.74 -0.97 -39.31
CA SER A 166 -1.53 -2.14 -38.89
C SER A 166 -0.71 -3.43 -38.76
N THR A 167 -0.75 -4.07 -37.59
CA THR A 167 -0.29 -5.44 -37.39
C THR A 167 -1.48 -6.37 -37.22
N THR A 168 -1.80 -7.11 -38.28
CA THR A 168 -2.66 -8.29 -38.22
C THR A 168 -1.97 -9.37 -37.38
N PRO A 169 -2.67 -10.08 -36.47
CA PRO A 169 -2.05 -11.13 -35.65
C PRO A 169 -1.60 -12.32 -36.51
N GLN A 170 -0.32 -12.67 -36.43
CA GLN A 170 0.22 -13.87 -37.06
C GLN A 170 0.06 -15.08 -36.11
N PRO A 171 -0.40 -16.25 -36.61
CA PRO A 171 -0.52 -17.46 -35.78
C PRO A 171 0.86 -17.93 -35.27
N PRO A 172 0.92 -18.58 -34.09
CA PRO A 172 2.17 -19.08 -33.53
C PRO A 172 2.78 -20.16 -34.41
N GLN A 173 4.09 -20.05 -34.63
CA GLN A 173 4.88 -20.99 -35.42
C GLN A 173 5.00 -22.32 -34.65
N ARG A 174 4.57 -23.41 -35.29
CA ARG A 174 4.54 -24.77 -34.72
C ARG A 174 5.96 -25.20 -34.33
N GLY A 175 6.17 -25.48 -33.04
CA GLY A 175 7.47 -25.89 -32.47
C GLY A 175 7.94 -27.26 -32.97
N GLY A 176 9.27 -27.39 -33.14
CA GLY A 176 9.96 -28.50 -33.81
C GLY A 176 9.91 -29.85 -33.10
N ALA A 177 8.78 -30.55 -33.21
CA ALA A 177 8.64 -31.97 -32.84
C ALA A 177 9.34 -32.93 -33.83
N GLU A 178 10.02 -32.42 -34.86
CA GLU A 178 10.65 -33.24 -35.91
C GLU A 178 12.05 -33.79 -35.54
N LEU A 179 12.59 -33.44 -34.37
CA LEU A 179 13.88 -33.95 -33.89
C LEU A 179 13.79 -35.27 -33.10
N LEU A 180 12.61 -35.89 -33.07
CA LEU A 180 12.41 -37.23 -32.50
C LEU A 180 12.22 -38.23 -33.64
N LYS A 181 13.32 -38.71 -34.21
CA LYS A 181 13.36 -39.89 -35.08
C LYS A 181 14.56 -40.76 -34.73
#